data_AF-A0A1G2BSU9-F1
#
_entry.id   AF-A0A1G2BSU9-F1
#
_cell.length_a   1.000
_cell.length_b   1.000
_cell.length_c   1.000
_cell.angle_alpha   90.00
_cell.angle_beta   90.00
_cell.angle_gamma   90.00
#
_symmetry.space_group_name_H-M   'P 1'
#
loop_
_entity.id
_entity.type
_entity.pdbx_description
1 polymer ?
#
loop_
_entity_poly.entity_id
_entity_poly.type
_entity_poly.pdbx_seq_one_letter_code
_entity_poly.pdbx_strand_id
1 'polypeptide(L)'
;MGRKWLIIITFLLLPQIAQAKGNLEISIAKNRVSWKNWEFQAVGLNNDHVYLWDFGDGSLSDAQEPIHAFPKWGKYKVTLSASDSAGGVGAAETGIVISFWHIQNIWLQAILGILALGSAVLVLLIIFNKLPKLKDE
;
A
#
# COMPACT_ATOMS: atom_id res chain seq x y z
N MET A 1 56.12 36.84 -15.82
CA MET A 1 54.98 36.14 -16.47
C MET A 1 55.27 34.65 -16.41
N GLY A 2 54.88 33.94 -15.36
CA GLY A 2 53.53 33.37 -15.20
C GLY A 2 53.65 31.86 -15.43
N ARG A 3 53.85 31.09 -14.35
CA ARG A 3 54.10 29.64 -14.38
C ARG A 3 52.93 28.93 -15.07
N LYS A 4 53.20 28.20 -16.16
CA LYS A 4 52.23 27.34 -16.85
C LYS A 4 51.77 26.26 -15.89
N TRP A 5 50.52 26.33 -15.45
CA TRP A 5 49.86 25.26 -14.71
C TRP A 5 49.62 24.09 -15.66
N LEU A 6 50.37 23.00 -15.49
CA LEU A 6 49.99 21.69 -15.97
C LEU A 6 48.76 21.26 -15.16
N ILE A 7 47.57 21.38 -15.77
CA ILE A 7 46.36 20.75 -15.26
C ILE A 7 46.52 19.24 -15.50
N ILE A 8 47.18 18.57 -14.55
CA ILE A 8 47.07 17.13 -14.37
C ILE A 8 45.71 16.92 -13.72
N ILE A 9 44.66 16.73 -14.52
CA ILE A 9 43.46 16.05 -14.02
C ILE A 9 43.86 14.59 -13.88
N THR A 10 44.46 14.26 -12.74
CA THR A 10 44.42 12.92 -12.18
C THR A 10 42.95 12.57 -12.05
N PHE A 11 42.44 11.85 -13.06
CA PHE A 11 41.15 11.19 -13.00
C PHE A 11 41.26 10.22 -11.83
N LEU A 12 40.69 10.63 -10.70
CA LEU A 12 40.61 9.82 -9.49
C LEU A 12 40.05 8.47 -9.95
N LEU A 13 40.82 7.40 -9.80
CA LEU A 13 40.26 6.06 -9.78
C LEU A 13 39.33 6.04 -8.56
N LEU A 14 38.08 6.46 -8.76
CA LEU A 14 37.00 5.92 -7.97
C LEU A 14 37.17 4.41 -8.10
N PRO A 15 37.27 3.65 -7.00
CA PRO A 15 37.09 2.22 -7.12
C PRO A 15 35.77 2.07 -7.86
N GLN A 16 35.84 1.56 -9.09
CA GLN A 16 34.66 1.11 -9.79
C GLN A 16 34.15 0.00 -8.86
N ILE A 17 33.22 0.34 -7.98
CA ILE A 17 32.46 -0.65 -7.24
C ILE A 17 31.97 -1.55 -8.35
N ALA A 18 32.43 -2.80 -8.35
CA ALA A 18 32.02 -3.77 -9.34
C ALA A 18 30.49 -3.71 -9.41
N GLN A 19 29.95 -3.14 -10.48
CA GLN A 19 28.51 -3.14 -10.68
C GLN A 19 28.16 -4.62 -10.81
N ALA A 20 27.41 -5.13 -9.83
CA ALA A 20 26.84 -6.45 -9.92
C ALA A 20 26.13 -6.54 -11.28
N LYS A 21 26.43 -7.62 -12.02
CA LYS A 21 25.91 -7.86 -13.35
C LYS A 21 24.37 -7.92 -13.28
N GLY A 22 23.72 -6.82 -13.68
CA GLY A 22 22.28 -6.70 -13.91
C GLY A 22 21.41 -6.60 -12.65
N ASN A 23 21.18 -5.40 -12.14
CA ASN A 23 20.00 -5.17 -11.29
C ASN A 23 18.77 -5.44 -12.17
N LEU A 24 17.87 -6.30 -11.72
CA LEU A 24 16.60 -6.52 -12.43
C LEU A 24 15.78 -5.21 -12.37
N GLU A 25 15.27 -4.74 -13.51
CA GLU A 25 14.34 -3.60 -13.57
C GLU A 25 12.94 -4.07 -13.14
N ILE A 26 12.71 -4.12 -11.83
CA ILE A 26 11.45 -4.62 -11.25
C ILE A 26 10.62 -3.49 -10.68
N SER A 27 9.30 -3.62 -10.79
CA SER A 27 8.36 -2.69 -10.16
C SER A 27 7.12 -3.42 -9.62
N ILE A 28 6.36 -2.74 -8.77
CA ILE A 28 5.15 -3.28 -8.15
C ILE A 28 3.94 -2.57 -8.75
N ALA A 29 3.10 -3.31 -9.49
CA ALA A 29 1.73 -2.90 -9.74
C ALA A 29 0.84 -3.33 -8.56
N LYS A 30 -0.17 -2.51 -8.25
CA LYS A 30 -1.10 -2.80 -7.16
C LYS A 30 -2.51 -2.34 -7.50
N ASN A 31 -3.48 -3.14 -7.09
CA ASN A 31 -4.89 -2.85 -7.23
C ASN A 31 -5.62 -3.04 -5.89
N ARG A 32 -6.60 -2.19 -5.61
CA ARG A 32 -7.39 -2.27 -4.39
C ARG A 32 -8.61 -3.16 -4.64
N VAL A 33 -8.65 -4.34 -4.01
CA VAL A 33 -9.78 -5.29 -4.09
C VAL A 33 -10.87 -4.92 -3.08
N SER A 34 -10.48 -4.48 -1.88
CA SER A 34 -11.40 -3.99 -0.85
C SER A 34 -10.72 -2.95 0.04
N TRP A 35 -11.42 -2.44 1.06
CA TRP A 35 -10.83 -1.46 1.99
C TRP A 35 -9.57 -1.96 2.70
N LYS A 36 -9.42 -3.29 2.87
CA LYS A 36 -8.25 -3.94 3.49
C LYS A 36 -7.55 -4.99 2.62
N ASN A 37 -8.12 -5.40 1.49
CA ASN A 37 -7.53 -6.38 0.58
C ASN A 37 -6.90 -5.67 -0.62
N TRP A 38 -5.66 -6.03 -0.93
CA TRP A 38 -4.91 -5.52 -2.07
C TRP A 38 -4.39 -6.68 -2.90
N GLU A 39 -4.42 -6.49 -4.20
CA GLU A 39 -3.79 -7.36 -5.19
C GLU A 39 -2.48 -6.71 -5.61
N PHE A 40 -1.42 -7.50 -5.67
CA PHE A 40 -0.10 -7.07 -6.09
C PHE A 40 0.31 -7.87 -7.32
N GLN A 41 1.12 -7.25 -8.17
CA GLN A 41 1.71 -7.90 -9.32
C GLN A 41 3.16 -7.47 -9.47
N ALA A 42 4.03 -8.45 -9.64
CA ALA A 42 5.43 -8.25 -9.94
C ALA A 42 5.59 -7.91 -11.43
N VAL A 43 6.01 -6.68 -11.74
CA VAL A 43 6.13 -6.17 -13.12
C VAL A 43 7.59 -6.17 -13.54
N GLY A 44 7.84 -6.61 -14.79
CA GLY A 44 9.18 -6.75 -15.34
C GLY A 44 9.82 -8.12 -15.08
N LEU A 45 9.04 -9.08 -14.58
CA LEU A 45 9.48 -10.43 -14.23
C LEU A 45 8.62 -11.48 -14.95
N ASN A 46 9.17 -12.68 -15.11
CA ASN A 46 8.52 -13.82 -15.76
C ASN A 46 8.55 -15.08 -14.86
N ASN A 47 7.97 -16.18 -15.31
CA ASN A 47 7.84 -17.40 -14.52
C ASN A 47 9.18 -18.08 -14.14
N ASP A 48 10.30 -17.65 -14.71
CA ASP A 48 11.63 -18.18 -14.41
C ASP A 48 12.30 -17.47 -13.21
N HIS A 49 11.63 -16.46 -12.63
CA HIS A 49 12.10 -15.73 -11.45
C HIS A 49 11.47 -16.29 -10.17
N VAL A 50 12.25 -16.23 -9.09
CA VAL A 50 11.75 -16.49 -7.74
C VAL A 50 11.31 -15.17 -7.13
N TYR A 51 10.10 -15.14 -6.56
CA TYR A 51 9.50 -13.97 -5.93
C TYR A 51 9.48 -14.12 -4.42
N LEU A 52 9.68 -13.01 -3.71
CA LEU A 52 9.42 -12.91 -2.28
C LEU A 52 8.79 -11.55 -1.97
N TRP A 53 7.54 -11.60 -1.55
CA TRP A 53 6.80 -10.47 -1.03
C TRP A 53 6.90 -10.46 0.50
N ASP A 54 7.26 -9.31 1.06
CA ASP A 54 7.06 -8.96 2.46
C ASP A 54 6.04 -7.83 2.52
N PHE A 55 4.90 -8.07 3.16
CA PHE A 55 3.83 -7.07 3.23
C PHE A 55 4.04 -6.03 4.35
N GLY A 56 5.07 -6.19 5.18
CA GLY A 56 5.37 -5.29 6.30
C GLY A 56 4.45 -5.47 7.51
N ASP A 57 3.63 -6.52 7.53
CA ASP A 57 2.77 -6.91 8.65
C ASP A 57 3.19 -8.26 9.28
N GLY A 58 4.33 -8.80 8.83
CA GLY A 58 4.86 -10.10 9.23
C GLY A 58 4.45 -11.26 8.31
N SER A 59 3.57 -11.01 7.33
CA SER A 59 3.18 -12.01 6.34
C SER A 59 4.11 -11.95 5.12
N LEU A 60 4.37 -13.10 4.52
CA LEU A 60 5.15 -13.26 3.30
C LEU A 60 4.35 -13.97 2.21
N SER A 61 4.75 -13.83 0.94
CA SER A 61 4.22 -14.62 -0.18
C SER A 61 5.28 -14.84 -1.26
N ASP A 62 5.23 -15.97 -1.94
CA ASP A 62 6.07 -16.33 -3.11
C ASP A 62 5.27 -16.32 -4.43
N ALA A 63 3.98 -16.01 -4.38
CA ALA A 63 3.15 -15.91 -5.58
C ALA A 63 3.55 -14.70 -6.44
N GLN A 64 3.43 -14.83 -7.76
CA GLN A 64 3.66 -13.74 -8.70
C GLN A 64 2.61 -12.62 -8.55
N GLU A 65 1.36 -13.00 -8.28
CA GLU A 65 0.20 -12.12 -8.14
C GLU A 65 -0.57 -12.38 -6.83
N PRO A 66 -0.03 -12.01 -5.66
CA PRO A 66 -0.70 -12.29 -4.39
C PRO A 66 -1.82 -11.29 -4.10
N ILE A 67 -2.92 -11.81 -3.54
CA ILE A 67 -3.92 -10.99 -2.85
C ILE A 67 -3.64 -11.07 -1.35
N HIS A 68 -3.42 -9.92 -0.72
CA HIS A 68 -3.14 -9.83 0.71
C HIS A 68 -4.16 -8.98 1.45
N ALA A 69 -4.55 -9.43 2.65
CA ALA A 69 -5.53 -8.80 3.52
C ALA A 69 -4.83 -8.22 4.75
N PHE A 70 -4.74 -6.89 4.84
CA PHE A 70 -4.10 -6.23 5.96
C PHE A 70 -5.01 -6.23 7.21
N PRO A 71 -4.54 -6.75 8.35
CA PRO A 71 -5.41 -7.00 9.51
C PRO A 71 -5.71 -5.74 10.32
N LYS A 72 -4.83 -4.74 10.30
CA LYS A 72 -4.94 -3.52 11.11
C LYS A 72 -4.91 -2.28 10.23
N TRP A 73 -5.42 -1.19 10.79
CA TRP A 73 -5.28 0.14 10.23
C TRP A 73 -3.86 0.64 10.49
N GLY A 74 -3.30 1.34 9.52
CA GLY A 74 -1.90 1.74 9.56
C GLY A 74 -1.30 1.95 8.18
N LYS A 75 -0.01 2.24 8.19
CA LYS A 75 0.83 2.32 6.99
C LYS A 75 1.69 1.06 6.93
N TYR A 76 1.71 0.43 5.77
CA TYR A 76 2.50 -0.76 5.50
C TYR A 76 3.50 -0.47 4.39
N LYS A 77 4.71 -0.97 4.54
CA LYS A 77 5.74 -0.95 3.51
C LYS A 77 5.82 -2.35 2.93
N VAL A 78 5.35 -2.49 1.69
CA VAL A 78 5.40 -3.76 0.96
C VAL A 78 6.68 -3.78 0.15
N THR A 79 7.47 -4.83 0.33
CA THR A 79 8.74 -5.05 -0.38
C THR A 79 8.60 -6.30 -1.24
N LEU A 80 8.95 -6.17 -2.52
CA LEU A 80 9.15 -7.29 -3.45
C LEU A 80 10.65 -7.49 -3.61
N SER A 81 11.13 -8.72 -3.43
CA SER A 81 12.46 -9.17 -3.83
C SER A 81 12.32 -10.24 -4.91
N ALA A 82 13.17 -10.19 -5.92
CA ALA A 82 13.20 -11.19 -6.97
C ALA A 82 14.63 -11.59 -7.34
N SER A 83 14.79 -12.85 -7.74
CA SER A 83 16.06 -13.38 -8.23
C SER A 83 15.86 -14.30 -9.43
N ASP A 84 16.82 -14.33 -10.35
CA ASP A 84 16.88 -15.28 -11.46
C ASP A 84 17.98 -16.35 -11.26
N SER A 85 17.97 -17.38 -12.11
CA SER A 85 18.97 -18.46 -12.10
C SER A 85 20.36 -18.03 -12.59
N ALA A 86 20.46 -16.86 -13.24
CA ALA A 86 21.72 -16.27 -13.72
C ALA A 86 22.39 -15.38 -12.66
N GLY A 87 21.79 -15.23 -11.48
CA GLY A 87 22.29 -14.43 -10.36
C GLY A 87 21.84 -12.96 -10.37
N GLY A 88 20.93 -12.59 -11.27
CA GLY A 88 20.26 -11.29 -11.25
C GLY A 88 19.37 -11.17 -10.02
N VAL A 89 19.41 -10.00 -9.39
CA VAL A 89 18.60 -9.69 -8.21
C VAL A 89 17.95 -8.31 -8.38
N GLY A 90 16.75 -8.16 -7.83
CA GLY A 90 16.02 -6.90 -7.81
C GLY A 90 15.19 -6.76 -6.56
N ALA A 91 14.98 -5.51 -6.13
CA ALA A 91 14.06 -5.18 -5.05
C ALA A 91 13.22 -3.94 -5.43
N ALA A 92 11.94 -3.97 -5.09
CA ALA A 92 11.03 -2.83 -5.23
C ALA A 92 10.19 -2.67 -3.97
N GLU A 93 9.73 -1.45 -3.69
CA GLU A 93 8.92 -1.14 -2.51
C GLU A 93 7.71 -0.28 -2.87
N THR A 94 6.61 -0.45 -2.13
CA THR A 94 5.44 0.41 -2.24
C THR A 94 4.75 0.61 -0.89
N GLY A 95 4.16 1.79 -0.70
CA GLY A 95 3.39 2.11 0.51
C GLY A 95 1.91 1.78 0.36
N ILE A 96 1.34 1.14 1.38
CA ILE A 96 -0.09 0.90 1.52
C ILE A 96 -0.61 1.61 2.76
N VAL A 97 -1.80 2.21 2.65
CA VAL A 97 -2.50 2.84 3.78
C VAL A 97 -3.85 2.18 3.96
N ILE A 98 -4.06 1.60 5.14
CA ILE A 98 -5.33 1.07 5.59
C ILE A 98 -5.94 2.06 6.59
N SER A 99 -7.10 2.61 6.22
CA SER A 99 -7.80 3.61 7.02
C SER A 99 -9.15 3.09 7.46
N PHE A 100 -9.47 3.32 8.74
CA PHE A 100 -10.81 3.09 9.26
C PHE A 100 -11.87 3.88 8.50
N TRP A 101 -11.53 5.12 8.09
CA TRP A 101 -12.43 6.07 7.42
C TRP A 101 -12.63 5.79 5.93
N HIS A 102 -12.23 4.62 5.42
CA HIS A 102 -12.44 4.26 4.03
C HIS A 102 -13.93 3.97 3.77
N ILE A 103 -14.53 4.55 2.73
CA ILE A 103 -15.98 4.44 2.46
C ILE A 103 -16.47 3.00 2.21
N GLN A 104 -15.58 2.13 1.71
CA GLN A 104 -15.87 0.71 1.53
C GLN A 104 -15.66 -0.13 2.82
N ASN A 105 -15.28 0.51 3.94
CA ASN A 105 -15.21 -0.18 5.24
C ASN A 105 -16.62 -0.47 5.74
N ILE A 106 -16.98 -1.74 5.81
CA ILE A 106 -18.31 -2.21 6.22
C ILE A 106 -18.67 -1.69 7.61
N TRP A 107 -17.69 -1.60 8.52
CA TRP A 107 -17.92 -1.07 9.87
C TRP A 107 -18.29 0.41 9.86
N LEU A 108 -17.70 1.21 8.97
CA LEU A 108 -18.06 2.62 8.82
C LEU A 108 -19.49 2.77 8.31
N GLN A 109 -19.89 1.97 7.31
CA GLN A 109 -21.26 2.00 6.77
C GLN A 109 -22.29 1.61 7.84
N ALA A 110 -21.99 0.62 8.67
CA ALA A 110 -22.84 0.23 9.79
C ALA A 110 -23.01 1.36 10.82
N ILE A 111 -21.92 2.05 11.18
CA ILE A 111 -21.96 3.19 12.12
C ILE A 111 -22.82 4.32 11.56
N LEU A 112 -22.61 4.69 10.29
CA LEU A 112 -23.40 5.75 9.66
C LEU A 112 -24.88 5.39 9.58
N GLY A 113 -25.21 4.12 9.31
CA GLY A 113 -26.59 3.63 9.34
C GLY A 113 -27.23 3.77 10.72
N ILE A 114 -26.53 3.37 11.79
CA ILE A 114 -27.03 3.49 13.17
C ILE A 114 -27.23 4.97 13.55
N LEU A 115 -26.30 5.85 13.18
CA LEU A 115 -26.43 7.29 13.44
C LEU A 115 -27.63 7.91 12.71
N ALA A 116 -27.86 7.52 11.46
CA ALA A 116 -29.01 7.97 10.68
C ALA A 116 -30.35 7.46 11.26
N LEU A 117 -30.39 6.22 11.74
CA LEU A 117 -31.59 5.68 12.39
C LEU A 117 -31.84 6.35 13.74
N GLY A 118 -30.81 6.56 14.54
CA GLY A 118 -30.92 7.25 15.83
C GLY A 118 -31.44 8.69 15.67
N SER A 119 -30.96 9.42 14.66
CA SER A 119 -31.46 10.77 14.38
C SER A 119 -32.91 10.76 13.89
N ALA A 120 -33.29 9.80 13.04
CA ALA A 120 -34.68 9.65 12.60
C ALA A 120 -35.64 9.38 13.77
N VAL A 121 -35.27 8.49 14.68
CA VAL A 121 -36.06 8.20 15.89
C VAL A 121 -36.18 9.44 16.77
N LEU A 122 -35.09 10.20 16.96
CA LEU A 122 -35.12 11.44 17.73
C LEU A 122 -36.06 12.48 17.11
N VAL A 123 -36.03 12.64 15.79
CA VAL A 123 -36.94 13.54 15.07
C VAL A 123 -38.40 13.12 15.26
N LEU A 124 -38.70 11.81 15.15
CA LEU A 124 -40.05 11.29 15.38
C LEU A 124 -40.53 11.54 16.81
N LEU A 125 -39.68 11.36 17.83
CA LEU A 125 -40.02 11.66 19.22
C LEU A 125 -40.31 13.14 19.45
N ILE A 126 -39.52 14.03 18.83
CA ILE A 126 -39.75 15.48 18.90
C ILE A 126 -41.10 15.85 18.25
N ILE A 127 -41.42 15.25 17.10
CA ILE A 127 -42.70 15.46 16.43
C ILE A 127 -43.85 14.95 17.31
N PHE A 128 -43.74 13.73 17.83
CA PHE A 128 -44.77 13.10 18.66
C PHE A 128 -45.05 13.90 19.93
N ASN A 129 -44.01 14.39 20.62
CA ASN A 129 -44.16 15.20 21.82
C ASN A 129 -44.75 16.61 21.56
N LYS A 130 -44.79 17.05 20.29
CA LYS A 130 -45.42 18.29 19.86
C LYS A 130 -46.84 18.10 19.34
N LEU A 131 -47.34 16.87 19.20
CA LEU A 131 -48.72 16.63 18.79
C LEU A 131 -49.68 17.04 19.92
N PRO A 132 -50.78 17.75 19.60
CA PRO A 132 -51.79 18.05 20.60
C PRO A 132 -52.35 16.73 21.14
N LYS A 133 -52.40 16.58 22.48
CA LYS A 133 -53.02 15.41 23.09
C LYS A 133 -54.49 15.37 22.67
N LEU A 134 -54.92 14.27 22.06
CA LEU A 134 -56.34 14.03 21.81
C LEU A 134 -57.04 14.12 23.17
N LYS A 135 -58.10 14.92 23.25
CA LYS A 135 -58.95 14.92 24.45
C LYS A 135 -59.69 13.59 24.45
N ASP A 136 -59.51 12.83 25.51
CA ASP A 136 -60.31 11.64 25.76
C ASP A 136 -61.74 12.13 26.11
N GLU A 137 -62.71 11.85 25.24
CA GLU A 137 -64.15 12.02 25.48
C GLU A 137 -64.74 10.77 26.17
#